data_AF-A0A076EQM8-F1
#
_entry.id   AF-A0A076EQM8-F1
#
_cell.length_a   1.000
_cell.length_b   1.000
_cell.length_c   1.000
_cell.angle_alpha   90.00
_cell.angle_beta   90.00
_cell.angle_gamma   90.00
#
_symmetry.space_group_name_H-M   'P 1'
#
loop_
_entity.id
_entity.type
_entity.pdbx_description
1 polymer ?
#
loop_
_entity_poly.entity_id
_entity_poly.type
_entity_poly.pdbx_seq_one_letter_code
_entity_poly.pdbx_strand_id
1 'polypeptide(L)'
;MSRFQLRNFTAVSDVAHLDRLLAEKLLALRDDELRSVAQWLPRRALTKAGLLDIEWVSNAVTVLGAGLWERPKDIYAAAVRAKTGGDSEMPVTQIVSVFDGQPVDPVFGTLNALIYGFDPDPAVAAFLALHGTLLVYGPQWKDLVSELEAAFPRIATSTIEGS
;
A
#
# COMPACT_ATOMS: atom_id res chain seq x y z
N MET A 1 1.49 4.92 17.52
CA MET A 1 1.20 3.59 18.11
C MET A 1 2.51 2.91 18.48
N SER A 2 2.59 2.03 19.49
CA SER A 2 3.87 1.33 19.75
C SER A 2 4.10 0.22 18.71
N ARG A 3 5.37 -0.09 18.36
CA ARG A 3 5.68 -1.18 17.41
C ARG A 3 5.15 -2.55 17.86
N PHE A 4 4.99 -2.74 19.17
CA PHE A 4 4.35 -3.92 19.76
C PHE A 4 2.84 -3.97 19.46
N GLN A 5 2.14 -2.82 19.55
CA GLN A 5 0.73 -2.72 19.17
C GLN A 5 0.52 -2.91 17.66
N LEU A 6 1.50 -2.48 16.85
CA LEU A 6 1.50 -2.64 15.39
C LEU A 6 1.52 -4.10 14.95
N ARG A 7 2.25 -4.97 15.66
CA ARG A 7 2.31 -6.41 15.34
C ARG A 7 0.98 -7.15 15.44
N ASN A 8 0.02 -6.60 16.18
CA ASN A 8 -1.34 -7.16 16.30
C ASN A 8 -2.32 -6.54 15.29
N PHE A 9 -1.85 -5.64 14.44
CA PHE A 9 -2.66 -5.01 13.42
C PHE A 9 -2.81 -5.96 12.22
N THR A 10 -4.03 -6.19 11.75
CA THR A 10 -4.35 -7.20 10.73
C THR A 10 -3.46 -7.10 9.50
N ALA A 11 -3.21 -5.90 8.97
CA ALA A 11 -2.36 -5.72 7.80
C ALA A 11 -0.89 -6.14 8.03
N VAL A 12 -0.38 -6.01 9.26
CA VAL A 12 0.98 -6.47 9.61
C VAL A 12 1.00 -7.99 9.69
N SER A 13 -0.01 -8.58 10.32
CA SER A 13 -0.18 -10.03 10.37
C SER A 13 -0.31 -10.63 8.98
N ASP A 14 -1.14 -10.06 8.10
CA ASP A 14 -1.36 -10.58 6.75
C ASP A 14 -0.09 -10.53 5.90
N VAL A 15 0.65 -9.41 5.98
CA VAL A 15 1.96 -9.30 5.31
C VAL A 15 2.95 -10.31 5.91
N ALA A 16 2.99 -10.51 7.22
CA ALA A 16 3.89 -11.46 7.85
C ALA A 16 3.53 -12.94 7.56
N HIS A 17 2.24 -13.27 7.37
CA HIS A 17 1.82 -14.60 6.92
C HIS A 17 2.21 -14.84 5.46
N LEU A 18 2.15 -13.80 4.62
CA LEU A 18 2.57 -13.87 3.23
C LEU A 18 4.10 -13.97 3.10
N ASP A 19 4.82 -13.08 3.77
CA ASP A 19 6.28 -13.00 3.81
C ASP A 19 6.75 -12.39 5.15
N ARG A 20 7.10 -13.27 6.09
CA ARG A 20 7.61 -12.89 7.41
C ARG A 20 8.86 -12.02 7.32
N LEU A 21 9.76 -12.34 6.40
CA LEU A 21 11.03 -11.63 6.29
C LEU A 21 10.81 -10.19 5.82
N LEU A 22 9.92 -9.99 4.85
CA LEU A 22 9.52 -8.66 4.39
C LEU A 22 8.90 -7.83 5.52
N ALA A 23 7.98 -8.41 6.30
CA ALA A 23 7.35 -7.72 7.42
C ALA A 23 8.40 -7.28 8.47
N GLU A 24 9.33 -8.16 8.81
CA GLU A 24 10.39 -7.85 9.78
C GLU A 24 11.37 -6.78 9.25
N LYS A 25 11.76 -6.86 7.97
CA LYS A 25 12.58 -5.83 7.31
C LYS A 25 11.92 -4.45 7.35
N LEU A 26 10.62 -4.37 7.09
CA LEU A 26 9.86 -3.11 7.19
C LEU A 26 9.79 -2.60 8.63
N LEU A 27 9.54 -3.48 9.61
CA LEU A 27 9.52 -3.10 11.03
C LEU A 27 10.88 -2.59 11.54
N ALA A 28 11.98 -2.93 10.87
CA ALA A 28 13.32 -2.47 11.19
C ALA A 28 13.64 -1.06 10.64
N LEU A 29 12.87 -0.58 9.65
CA LEU A 29 13.06 0.75 9.08
C LEU A 29 12.81 1.86 10.10
N ARG A 30 13.43 3.02 9.86
CA ARG A 30 13.11 4.27 10.58
C ARG A 30 11.82 4.88 10.05
N ASP A 31 11.26 5.79 10.82
CA ASP A 31 9.99 6.43 10.51
C ASP A 31 10.03 7.23 9.18
N ASP A 32 11.12 7.91 8.86
CA ASP A 32 11.32 8.61 7.58
C ASP A 32 11.38 7.66 6.37
N GLU A 33 11.93 6.47 6.57
CA GLU A 33 12.00 5.42 5.55
C GLU A 33 10.62 4.78 5.34
N LEU A 34 9.89 4.49 6.43
CA LEU A 34 8.50 4.02 6.38
C LEU A 34 7.59 5.04 5.68
N ARG A 35 7.78 6.34 5.92
CA ARG A 35 7.10 7.40 5.16
C ARG A 35 7.39 7.31 3.67
N SER A 36 8.66 7.17 3.31
CA SER A 36 9.08 7.09 1.90
C SER A 36 8.47 5.86 1.21
N VAL A 37 8.42 4.72 1.90
CA VAL A 37 7.74 3.50 1.44
C VAL A 37 6.24 3.74 1.27
N ALA A 38 5.57 4.36 2.25
CA ALA A 38 4.15 4.65 2.22
C ALA A 38 3.76 5.65 1.10
N GLN A 39 4.66 6.54 0.69
CA GLN A 39 4.46 7.45 -0.45
C GLN A 39 4.64 6.74 -1.79
N TRP A 40 5.56 5.78 -1.85
CA TRP A 40 5.91 5.07 -3.08
C TRP A 40 4.84 4.04 -3.49
N LEU A 41 4.31 3.30 -2.52
CA LEU A 41 3.38 2.18 -2.73
C LEU A 41 2.09 2.57 -3.48
N PRO A 42 1.37 3.66 -3.14
CA PRO A 42 0.13 4.02 -3.83
C PRO A 42 0.34 4.27 -5.32
N ARG A 43 1.44 4.93 -5.70
CA ARG A 43 1.76 5.17 -7.12
C ARG A 43 1.93 3.85 -7.87
N ARG A 44 2.53 2.82 -7.25
CA ARG A 44 2.69 1.48 -7.85
C ARG A 44 1.36 0.79 -8.02
N ALA A 45 0.53 0.77 -6.97
CA ALA A 45 -0.82 0.21 -7.04
C ALA A 45 -1.64 0.85 -8.18
N LEU A 46 -1.65 2.18 -8.23
CA LEU A 46 -2.42 2.95 -9.21
C LEU A 46 -1.91 2.78 -10.64
N THR A 47 -0.58 2.68 -10.83
CA THR A 47 0.02 2.39 -12.13
C THR A 47 -0.37 0.99 -12.59
N LYS A 48 -0.27 -0.02 -11.71
CA LYS A 48 -0.63 -1.42 -12.02
C LYS A 48 -2.09 -1.57 -12.38
N ALA A 49 -2.97 -0.83 -11.71
CA ALA A 49 -4.41 -0.83 -11.96
C ALA A 49 -4.85 0.09 -13.13
N GLY A 50 -3.94 0.85 -13.73
CA GLY A 50 -4.26 1.78 -14.83
C GLY A 50 -5.11 2.98 -14.40
N LEU A 51 -5.07 3.36 -13.12
CA LEU A 51 -5.92 4.43 -12.54
C LEU A 51 -5.21 5.77 -12.42
N LEU A 52 -3.91 5.82 -12.70
CA LEU A 52 -3.08 7.01 -12.44
C LEU A 52 -3.49 8.22 -13.29
N ASP A 53 -4.12 7.99 -14.44
CA ASP A 53 -4.56 9.05 -15.36
C ASP A 53 -5.85 9.75 -14.90
N ILE A 54 -6.54 9.22 -13.89
CA ILE A 54 -7.71 9.85 -13.28
C ILE A 54 -7.25 11.08 -12.50
N GLU A 55 -7.81 12.25 -12.80
CA GLU A 55 -7.30 13.54 -12.31
C GLU A 55 -7.19 13.59 -10.78
N TRP A 56 -8.27 13.22 -10.07
CA TRP A 56 -8.31 13.29 -8.61
C TRP A 56 -7.33 12.30 -7.96
N VAL A 57 -7.08 11.17 -8.61
CA VAL A 57 -6.08 10.17 -8.19
C VAL A 57 -4.68 10.73 -8.36
N SER A 58 -4.36 11.26 -9.55
CA SER A 58 -3.05 11.83 -9.87
C SER A 58 -2.69 12.97 -8.91
N ASN A 59 -3.67 13.83 -8.62
CA ASN A 59 -3.55 14.92 -7.65
C ASN A 59 -3.24 14.38 -6.25
N ALA A 60 -3.97 13.36 -5.79
CA ALA A 60 -3.72 12.77 -4.48
C ALA A 60 -2.33 12.13 -4.35
N VAL A 61 -1.86 11.41 -5.37
CA VAL A 61 -0.49 10.86 -5.40
C VAL A 61 0.55 11.97 -5.36
N THR A 62 0.31 13.07 -6.07
CA THR A 62 1.21 14.24 -6.08
C THR A 62 1.30 14.89 -4.71
N VAL A 63 0.17 15.08 -4.04
CA VAL A 63 0.12 15.61 -2.65
C VAL A 63 0.87 14.68 -1.70
N LEU A 64 0.62 13.38 -1.77
CA LEU A 64 1.28 12.39 -0.92
C LEU A 64 2.80 12.40 -1.15
N GLY A 65 3.24 12.41 -2.41
CA GLY A 65 4.65 12.43 -2.80
C GLY A 65 5.38 13.72 -2.39
N ALA A 66 4.66 14.84 -2.27
CA ALA A 66 5.21 16.10 -1.74
C ALA A 66 5.40 16.08 -0.21
N GLY A 67 5.03 15.00 0.48
CA GLY A 67 5.08 14.91 1.94
C GLY A 67 4.02 15.77 2.63
N LEU A 68 2.94 16.12 1.91
CA LEU A 68 1.79 16.78 2.48
C LEU A 68 0.88 15.71 3.07
N TRP A 69 0.98 15.54 4.39
CA TRP A 69 0.27 14.48 5.12
C TRP A 69 -1.18 14.83 5.44
N GLU A 70 -1.58 16.07 5.17
CA GLU A 70 -2.98 16.45 5.19
C GLU A 70 -3.68 15.83 3.98
N ARG A 71 -4.50 14.83 4.29
CA ARG A 71 -5.33 14.15 3.31
C ARG A 71 -6.24 15.17 2.60
N PRO A 72 -6.33 15.16 1.25
CA PRO A 72 -7.32 15.96 0.53
C PRO A 72 -8.74 15.63 1.03
N LYS A 73 -9.54 16.66 1.36
CA LYS A 73 -10.85 16.49 2.02
C LYS A 73 -11.79 15.53 1.27
N ASP A 74 -11.76 15.57 -0.05
CA ASP A 74 -12.72 14.84 -0.90
C ASP A 74 -12.24 13.45 -1.32
N ILE A 75 -11.01 13.05 -0.98
CA ILE A 75 -10.43 11.79 -1.48
C ILE A 75 -11.22 10.56 -1.01
N TYR A 76 -11.75 10.59 0.22
CA TYR A 76 -12.55 9.50 0.76
C TYR A 76 -13.90 9.41 0.06
N ALA A 77 -14.55 10.54 -0.15
CA ALA A 77 -15.83 10.60 -0.88
C ALA A 77 -15.65 10.14 -2.34
N ALA A 78 -14.57 10.57 -3.01
CA ALA A 78 -14.23 10.12 -4.35
C ALA A 78 -13.95 8.61 -4.39
N ALA A 79 -13.15 8.09 -3.46
CA ALA A 79 -12.84 6.67 -3.37
C ALA A 79 -14.08 5.81 -3.06
N VAL A 80 -15.00 6.28 -2.21
CA VAL A 80 -16.27 5.57 -1.95
C VAL A 80 -17.12 5.52 -3.21
N ARG A 81 -17.28 6.66 -3.92
CA ARG A 81 -18.03 6.69 -5.20
C ARG A 81 -17.44 5.72 -6.22
N ALA A 82 -16.11 5.67 -6.33
CA ALA A 82 -15.41 4.74 -7.21
C ALA A 82 -15.70 3.27 -6.83
N LYS A 83 -15.64 2.92 -5.53
CA LYS A 83 -15.90 1.55 -5.06
C LYS A 83 -17.35 1.09 -5.24
N THR A 84 -18.32 2.00 -5.17
CA THR A 84 -19.75 1.65 -5.27
C THR A 84 -20.30 1.71 -6.71
N GLY A 85 -19.43 1.80 -7.72
CA GLY A 85 -19.83 1.84 -9.13
C GLY A 85 -20.46 3.17 -9.57
N GLY A 86 -20.24 4.25 -8.82
CA GLY A 86 -20.68 5.60 -9.18
C GLY A 86 -19.69 6.35 -10.07
N ASP A 87 -18.54 5.75 -10.39
CA ASP A 87 -17.50 6.32 -11.24
C ASP A 87 -17.39 5.51 -12.54
N SER A 88 -17.78 6.11 -13.66
CA SER A 88 -17.77 5.48 -14.98
C SER A 88 -16.38 5.27 -15.55
N GLU A 89 -15.35 5.87 -14.97
CA GLU A 89 -13.95 5.75 -15.41
C GLU A 89 -13.25 4.53 -14.79
N MET A 90 -13.86 3.87 -13.80
CA MET A 90 -13.25 2.73 -13.09
C MET A 90 -13.47 1.40 -13.84
N PRO A 91 -12.40 0.66 -14.20
CA PRO A 91 -12.51 -0.64 -14.84
C PRO A 91 -13.01 -1.70 -13.86
N VAL A 92 -14.03 -2.47 -14.26
CA VAL A 92 -14.50 -3.63 -13.50
C VAL A 92 -13.57 -4.81 -13.80
N THR A 93 -12.70 -5.14 -12.85
CA THR A 93 -11.80 -6.30 -12.95
C THR A 93 -11.81 -7.08 -11.64
N GLN A 94 -11.51 -8.37 -11.71
CA GLN A 94 -11.30 -9.20 -10.52
C GLN A 94 -9.99 -9.94 -10.66
N ILE A 95 -9.24 -9.99 -9.56
CA ILE A 95 -8.03 -10.78 -9.43
C ILE A 95 -8.15 -11.68 -8.21
N VAL A 96 -7.29 -12.71 -8.14
CA VAL A 96 -7.22 -13.59 -6.98
C VAL A 96 -6.38 -12.91 -5.90
N SER A 97 -6.99 -12.68 -4.73
CA SER A 97 -6.33 -12.13 -3.56
C SER A 97 -5.15 -13.01 -3.15
N VAL A 98 -4.02 -12.36 -2.85
CA VAL A 98 -2.79 -13.03 -2.40
C VAL A 98 -2.89 -13.56 -0.96
N PHE A 99 -3.84 -13.07 -0.16
CA PHE A 99 -3.94 -13.40 1.26
C PHE A 99 -4.87 -14.58 1.55
N ASP A 100 -6.00 -14.68 0.83
CA ASP A 100 -7.07 -15.66 1.11
C ASP A 100 -7.57 -16.40 -0.15
N GLY A 101 -6.99 -16.11 -1.31
CA GLY A 101 -7.34 -16.74 -2.59
C GLY A 101 -8.73 -16.37 -3.11
N GLN A 102 -9.44 -15.42 -2.49
CA GLN A 102 -10.77 -15.01 -2.93
C GLN A 102 -10.69 -13.96 -4.05
N PRO A 103 -11.71 -13.87 -4.93
CA PRO A 103 -11.81 -12.77 -5.88
C PRO A 103 -11.86 -11.42 -5.16
N VAL A 104 -11.03 -10.47 -5.59
CA VAL A 104 -11.01 -9.09 -5.10
C VAL A 104 -10.98 -8.12 -6.27
N ASP A 105 -11.67 -7.00 -6.10
CA ASP A 105 -11.58 -5.86 -7.02
C ASP A 105 -10.26 -5.10 -6.75
N PRO A 106 -9.33 -5.01 -7.72
CA PRO A 106 -8.08 -4.29 -7.53
C PRO A 106 -8.30 -2.79 -7.27
N VAL A 107 -9.41 -2.19 -7.69
CA VAL A 107 -9.76 -0.80 -7.35
C VAL A 107 -9.86 -0.65 -5.82
N PHE A 108 -10.41 -1.65 -5.13
CA PHE A 108 -10.49 -1.64 -3.66
C PHE A 108 -9.11 -1.59 -3.01
N GLY A 109 -8.19 -2.46 -3.44
CA GLY A 109 -6.81 -2.51 -2.93
C GLY A 109 -6.04 -1.21 -3.22
N THR A 110 -6.21 -0.69 -4.43
CA THR A 110 -5.54 0.52 -4.90
C THR A 110 -5.96 1.76 -4.10
N LEU A 111 -7.26 1.92 -3.89
CA LEU A 111 -7.80 3.06 -3.14
C LEU A 111 -7.46 2.97 -1.65
N ASN A 112 -7.42 1.77 -1.08
CA ASN A 112 -6.92 1.58 0.27
C ASN A 112 -5.45 2.01 0.36
N ALA A 113 -4.62 1.62 -0.60
CA ALA A 113 -3.22 2.02 -0.59
C ALA A 113 -3.08 3.55 -0.57
N LEU A 114 -3.82 4.25 -1.43
CA LEU A 114 -3.83 5.70 -1.49
C LEU A 114 -4.33 6.36 -0.19
N ILE A 115 -5.48 5.94 0.33
CA ILE A 115 -6.09 6.55 1.53
C ILE A 115 -5.19 6.37 2.77
N TYR A 116 -4.63 5.18 2.93
CA TYR A 116 -3.82 4.85 4.11
C TYR A 116 -2.38 5.32 3.99
N GLY A 117 -1.87 5.61 2.79
CA GLY A 117 -0.58 6.31 2.64
C GLY A 117 -0.53 7.65 3.40
N PHE A 118 -1.69 8.30 3.61
CA PHE A 118 -1.83 9.52 4.40
C PHE A 118 -1.94 9.31 5.92
N ASP A 119 -1.81 8.09 6.45
CA ASP A 119 -1.96 7.86 7.89
C ASP A 119 -0.88 8.63 8.69
N PRO A 120 -1.22 9.28 9.82
CA PRO A 120 -0.25 10.03 10.63
C PRO A 120 0.79 9.15 11.34
N ASP A 121 0.58 7.84 11.47
CA ASP A 121 1.60 6.91 11.95
C ASP A 121 2.35 6.30 10.75
N PRO A 122 3.68 6.52 10.60
CA PRO A 122 4.44 6.04 9.44
C PRO A 122 4.37 4.53 9.23
N ALA A 123 4.35 3.76 10.32
CA ALA A 123 4.33 2.32 10.25
C ALA A 123 2.94 1.82 9.85
N VAL A 124 1.87 2.42 10.39
CA VAL A 124 0.50 2.14 9.93
C VAL A 124 0.35 2.49 8.44
N ALA A 125 0.84 3.65 8.03
CA ALA A 125 0.79 4.11 6.64
C ALA A 125 1.46 3.09 5.69
N ALA A 126 2.69 2.68 6.01
CA ALA A 126 3.45 1.76 5.18
C ALA A 126 2.79 0.38 5.08
N PHE A 127 2.37 -0.22 6.19
CA PHE A 127 1.79 -1.57 6.19
C PHE A 127 0.41 -1.61 5.52
N LEU A 128 -0.45 -0.62 5.75
CA LEU A 128 -1.74 -0.56 5.07
C LEU A 128 -1.59 -0.24 3.58
N ALA A 129 -0.66 0.65 3.22
CA ALA A 129 -0.35 0.91 1.83
C ALA A 129 0.19 -0.34 1.11
N LEU A 130 1.05 -1.10 1.80
CA LEU A 130 1.61 -2.33 1.25
C LEU A 130 0.54 -3.40 1.10
N HIS A 131 -0.27 -3.63 2.12
CA HIS A 131 -1.39 -4.57 2.06
C HIS A 131 -2.33 -4.25 0.89
N GLY A 132 -2.72 -2.98 0.72
CA GLY A 132 -3.53 -2.55 -0.43
C GLY A 132 -2.84 -2.80 -1.77
N THR A 133 -1.53 -2.54 -1.87
CA THR A 133 -0.75 -2.75 -3.10
C THR A 133 -0.56 -4.22 -3.43
N LEU A 134 -0.35 -5.06 -2.41
CA LEU A 134 -0.25 -6.52 -2.54
C LEU A 134 -1.55 -7.13 -3.07
N LEU A 135 -2.71 -6.62 -2.64
CA LEU A 135 -3.99 -7.02 -3.23
C LEU A 135 -4.01 -6.78 -4.74
N VAL A 136 -3.54 -5.62 -5.21
CA VAL A 136 -3.53 -5.24 -6.64
C VAL A 136 -2.58 -6.10 -7.47
N TYR A 137 -1.40 -6.43 -6.92
CA TYR A 137 -0.46 -7.32 -7.60
C TYR A 137 -0.93 -8.78 -7.57
N GLY A 138 -1.73 -9.17 -6.57
CA GLY A 138 -2.34 -10.51 -6.48
C GLY A 138 -1.28 -11.61 -6.62
N PRO A 139 -1.44 -12.59 -7.53
CA PRO A 139 -0.46 -13.66 -7.72
C PRO A 139 0.94 -13.18 -8.12
N GLN A 140 1.08 -11.96 -8.65
CA GLN A 140 2.33 -11.34 -9.09
C GLN A 140 3.01 -10.52 -7.98
N TRP A 141 2.59 -10.67 -6.71
CA TRP A 141 3.11 -9.89 -5.59
C TRP A 141 4.63 -9.92 -5.40
N LYS A 142 5.32 -10.96 -5.86
CA LYS A 142 6.80 -11.03 -5.83
C LYS A 142 7.47 -9.99 -6.72
N ASP A 143 6.79 -9.55 -7.78
CA ASP A 143 7.28 -8.45 -8.62
C ASP A 143 7.27 -7.14 -7.82
N LEU A 144 6.21 -6.88 -7.03
CA LEU A 144 6.14 -5.74 -6.13
C LEU A 144 7.28 -5.76 -5.10
N VAL A 145 7.56 -6.92 -4.51
CA VAL A 145 8.64 -7.05 -3.53
C VAL A 145 10.00 -6.76 -4.17
N SER A 146 10.23 -7.27 -5.38
CA SER A 146 11.46 -6.99 -6.13
C SER A 146 11.60 -5.49 -6.46
N GLU A 147 10.51 -4.84 -6.89
CA GLU A 147 10.48 -3.38 -7.11
C GLU A 147 10.73 -2.59 -5.82
N LEU A 148 10.16 -3.05 -4.69
CA LEU A 148 10.32 -2.42 -3.38
C LEU A 148 11.76 -2.53 -2.87
N GLU A 149 12.37 -3.72 -2.96
CA GLU A 149 13.76 -3.94 -2.58
C GLU A 149 14.74 -3.13 -3.45
N ALA A 150 14.44 -2.97 -4.74
CA ALA A 150 15.22 -2.12 -5.65
C ALA A 150 15.08 -0.62 -5.31
N ALA A 151 13.89 -0.17 -4.92
CA ALA A 151 13.63 1.23 -4.57
C ALA A 151 14.17 1.59 -3.17
N PHE A 152 14.23 0.63 -2.24
CA PHE A 152 14.65 0.84 -0.86
C PHE A 152 15.72 -0.18 -0.46
N PRO A 153 17.01 0.07 -0.79
CA PRO A 153 18.09 -0.91 -0.64
C PRO A 153 18.26 -1.47 0.78
N ARG A 154 17.89 -0.71 1.82
CA ARG A 154 17.91 -1.21 3.21
C ARG A 154 16.96 -2.38 3.44
N ILE A 155 15.84 -2.46 2.72
CA ILE A 155 14.96 -3.63 2.75
C ILE A 155 15.70 -4.83 2.14
N ALA A 156 16.43 -4.63 1.04
CA ALA A 156 17.21 -5.70 0.41
C ALA A 156 18.35 -6.22 1.29
N THR A 157 19.10 -5.30 1.93
CA THR A 157 20.33 -5.61 2.66
C THR A 157 20.14 -5.94 4.13
N SER A 158 18.95 -5.74 4.69
CA SER A 158 18.70 -6.02 6.11
C SER A 158 18.73 -7.53 6.36
N THR A 159 19.91 -8.03 6.74
CA THR A 159 20.06 -9.31 7.44
C THR A 159 19.49 -9.16 8.83
N ILE A 160 18.43 -9.92 9.12
CA ILE A 160 17.93 -10.06 10.48
C ILE A 160 18.91 -10.99 11.18
N GLU A 161 19.85 -10.41 11.94
CA GLU A 161 20.66 -11.21 12.88
C GLU A 161 19.70 -11.91 13.85
N GLY A 162 19.95 -13.21 14.04
CA GLY A 162 18.98 -14.17 14.51
C GLY A 162 18.27 -13.83 15.82
N SER A 163 17.01 -14.25 15.86
CA SER A 163 16.26 -14.56 17.09
C SER A 163 16.98 -15.62 17.93
#